data_AF-A0A966UN41-F1
#
_entry.id   AF-A0A966UN41-F1
#
_cell.length_a   1.000
_cell.length_b   1.000
_cell.length_c   1.000
_cell.angle_alpha   90.00
_cell.angle_beta   90.00
_cell.angle_gamma   90.00
#
_symmetry.space_group_name_H-M   'P 1'
#
loop_
_entity.id
_entity.type
_entity.pdbx_description
1 polymer ?
#
loop_
_entity_poly.entity_id
_entity_poly.type
_entity_poly.pdbx_seq_one_letter_code
_entity_poly.pdbx_strand_id
1 'polypeptide(L)'
;MSKFITSYDQWLEFYRKDKLKIWIRVITSDNTEYYLPEFLQWLELKQLCEDKKLKINKVGLQYRSHSIEVDTSDADGVYLVRSLIGVMGENSKQTITIGKLYGSIIKKTMWITPELVEELSSEDTVEDSFKEALILNYEKQTGTV
;
A
#
# COMPACT_ATOMS: atom_id res chain seq x y z
N MET A 1 8.87 12.35 -13.97
CA MET A 1 8.19 12.46 -12.66
C MET A 1 6.71 12.34 -12.91
N SER A 2 6.10 11.23 -12.52
CA SER A 2 4.64 11.10 -12.43
C SER A 2 4.11 12.12 -11.43
N LYS A 3 3.02 12.80 -11.80
CA LYS A 3 2.37 13.78 -10.93
C LYS A 3 1.46 13.01 -9.98
N PHE A 4 1.88 12.90 -8.71
CA PHE A 4 1.03 12.31 -7.68
C PHE A 4 -0.28 13.08 -7.53
N ILE A 5 -1.36 12.35 -7.24
CA ILE A 5 -2.65 12.92 -6.86
C ILE A 5 -2.62 13.04 -5.34
N THR A 6 -2.65 14.28 -4.84
CA THR A 6 -2.47 14.56 -3.39
C THR A 6 -3.62 15.34 -2.78
N SER A 7 -4.74 15.46 -3.50
CA SER A 7 -5.94 16.15 -3.02
C SER A 7 -7.19 15.41 -3.43
N TYR A 8 -8.22 15.53 -2.60
CA TYR A 8 -9.52 14.91 -2.84
C TYR A 8 -10.16 15.37 -4.16
N ASP A 9 -10.08 16.67 -4.48
CA ASP A 9 -10.66 17.22 -5.71
C ASP A 9 -10.00 16.63 -6.97
N GLN A 10 -8.67 16.52 -6.97
CA GLN A 10 -7.94 15.86 -8.06
C GLN A 10 -8.36 14.39 -8.17
N TRP A 11 -8.39 13.66 -7.05
CA TRP A 11 -8.85 12.27 -7.04
C TRP A 11 -10.26 12.14 -7.60
N LEU A 12 -11.19 13.03 -7.23
CA LEU A 12 -12.57 13.01 -7.68
C LEU A 12 -12.68 13.23 -9.19
N GLU A 13 -11.85 14.10 -9.78
CA GLU A 13 -11.77 14.29 -11.23
C GLU A 13 -11.35 13.01 -11.97
N PHE A 14 -10.36 12.28 -11.45
CA PHE A 14 -9.92 11.02 -12.04
C PHE A 14 -10.93 9.89 -11.80
N TYR A 15 -11.47 9.77 -10.59
CA TYR A 15 -12.49 8.78 -10.25
C TYR A 15 -13.75 8.92 -11.12
N ARG A 16 -14.17 10.15 -11.44
CA ARG A 16 -15.33 10.38 -12.34
C ARG A 16 -15.10 9.85 -13.75
N LYS A 17 -13.84 9.76 -14.21
CA LYS A 17 -13.47 9.19 -15.51
C LYS A 17 -13.41 7.66 -15.48
N ASP A 18 -12.98 7.08 -14.36
CA ASP A 18 -12.92 5.62 -14.16
C ASP A 18 -13.37 5.24 -12.75
N LYS A 19 -14.65 4.88 -12.63
CA LYS A 19 -15.28 4.46 -11.37
C LYS A 19 -14.97 3.02 -10.98
N LEU A 20 -14.33 2.25 -11.87
CA LEU A 20 -13.98 0.86 -11.63
C LEU A 20 -12.55 0.70 -11.11
N LYS A 21 -11.79 1.79 -11.06
CA LYS A 21 -10.44 1.79 -10.55
C LYS A 21 -10.40 1.60 -9.03
N ILE A 22 -9.44 0.80 -8.59
CA ILE A 22 -9.08 0.61 -7.19
C ILE A 22 -7.90 1.51 -6.90
N TRP A 23 -8.03 2.31 -5.85
CA TRP A 23 -7.05 3.30 -5.46
C TRP A 23 -6.28 2.81 -4.25
N ILE A 24 -4.95 2.91 -4.32
CA ILE A 24 -4.11 2.74 -3.15
C ILE A 24 -4.02 4.13 -2.50
N ARG A 25 -4.51 4.24 -1.27
CA ARG A 25 -4.44 5.47 -0.46
C ARG A 25 -3.28 5.35 0.51
N VAL A 26 -2.43 6.36 0.57
CA VAL A 26 -1.27 6.39 1.47
C VAL A 26 -1.24 7.72 2.20
N ILE A 27 -1.19 7.68 3.52
CA ILE A 27 -1.00 8.87 4.35
C ILE A 27 0.40 8.81 4.94
N THR A 28 1.19 9.83 4.66
CA THR A 28 2.59 9.92 5.14
C THR A 28 2.72 10.79 6.39
N SER A 29 3.91 10.81 6.98
CA SER A 29 4.22 11.53 8.23
C SER A 29 4.07 13.05 8.17
N ASP A 30 4.09 13.64 6.96
CA ASP A 30 3.82 15.07 6.76
C ASP A 30 2.32 15.38 6.60
N ASN A 31 1.45 14.39 6.86
CA ASN A 31 0.00 14.42 6.65
C ASN A 31 -0.43 14.57 5.18
N THR A 32 0.48 14.41 4.21
CA THR A 32 0.11 14.32 2.80
C THR A 32 -0.54 12.98 2.54
N GLU A 33 -1.71 13.04 1.90
CA GLU A 33 -2.42 11.89 1.38
C GLU A 33 -2.11 11.72 -0.11
N TYR A 34 -1.76 10.51 -0.51
CA TYR A 34 -1.47 10.14 -1.90
C TYR A 34 -2.53 9.15 -2.38
N TYR A 35 -3.07 9.40 -3.57
CA TYR A 35 -4.02 8.52 -4.26
C TYR A 35 -3.31 7.92 -5.47
N LEU A 36 -2.93 6.65 -5.37
CA LEU A 36 -2.16 5.95 -6.40
C LEU A 36 -3.11 5.07 -7.24
N PRO A 37 -3.41 5.43 -8.50
CA PRO A 37 -4.19 4.59 -9.40
C PRO A 37 -3.47 3.34 -9.88
N GLU A 38 -2.13 3.29 -9.82
CA GLU A 38 -1.33 2.18 -10.34
C GLU A 38 -0.22 1.74 -9.39
N PHE A 39 0.14 0.45 -9.45
CA PHE A 39 1.25 -0.10 -8.66
C PHE A 39 2.59 0.56 -8.98
N LEU A 40 2.81 1.01 -10.22
CA LEU A 40 4.06 1.70 -10.58
C LEU A 40 4.27 2.95 -9.72
N GLN A 41 3.20 3.65 -9.35
CA GLN A 41 3.29 4.84 -8.50
C GLN A 41 3.60 4.51 -7.04
N TRP A 42 3.38 3.26 -6.59
CA TRP A 42 3.89 2.80 -5.30
C TRP A 42 5.42 2.77 -5.29
N LEU A 43 6.03 2.29 -6.39
CA LEU A 43 7.49 2.29 -6.54
C LEU A 43 8.05 3.72 -6.68
N GLU A 44 7.33 4.62 -7.33
CA GLU A 44 7.69 6.04 -7.36
C GLU A 44 7.55 6.70 -5.97
N LEU A 45 6.51 6.33 -5.21
CA LEU A 45 6.28 6.83 -3.86
C LEU A 45 7.36 6.33 -2.91
N LYS A 46 7.86 5.11 -3.09
CA LYS A 46 9.03 4.59 -2.38
C LYS A 46 10.20 5.55 -2.52
N GLN A 47 10.61 5.88 -3.75
CA GLN A 47 11.71 6.81 -3.98
C GLN A 47 11.46 8.17 -3.30
N LEU A 48 10.23 8.70 -3.38
CA LEU A 48 9.87 9.95 -2.72
C LEU A 48 10.03 9.87 -1.19
N CYS A 49 9.59 8.77 -0.58
CA CYS A 49 9.72 8.55 0.86
C CYS A 49 11.18 8.39 1.27
N GLU A 50 12.01 7.74 0.45
CA GLU A 50 13.46 7.61 0.67
C GLU A 50 14.17 8.96 0.58
N ASP A 51 13.91 9.74 -0.47
CA ASP A 51 14.52 11.05 -0.70
C ASP A 51 14.16 12.06 0.40
N LYS A 52 12.89 12.05 0.83
CA LYS A 52 12.36 12.99 1.83
C LYS A 52 12.35 12.46 3.25
N LYS A 53 12.77 11.21 3.47
CA LYS A 53 12.70 10.50 4.76
C LYS A 53 11.28 10.53 5.37
N LEU A 54 10.26 10.33 4.53
CA LEU A 54 8.88 10.26 4.97
C LEU A 54 8.57 8.86 5.50
N LYS A 55 7.73 8.80 6.53
CA LYS A 55 7.11 7.54 6.98
C LYS A 55 5.73 7.39 6.39
N ILE A 56 5.27 6.16 6.22
CA ILE A 56 3.88 5.83 5.90
C ILE A 56 3.16 5.51 7.21
N ASN A 57 2.20 6.37 7.56
CA ASN A 57 1.38 6.23 8.76
C ASN A 57 0.14 5.35 8.51
N LYS A 58 -0.42 5.43 7.31
CA LYS A 58 -1.57 4.61 6.91
C LYS A 58 -1.45 4.22 5.44
N VAL A 59 -1.89 3.01 5.13
CA VAL A 59 -2.10 2.54 3.75
C VAL A 59 -3.48 1.91 3.65
N GLY A 60 -4.15 2.10 2.53
CA GLY A 60 -5.51 1.61 2.34
C GLY A 60 -5.82 1.34 0.88
N LEU A 61 -6.93 0.64 0.66
CA LEU A 61 -7.49 0.40 -0.66
C LEU A 61 -8.87 1.02 -0.71
N GLN A 62 -9.22 1.65 -1.83
CA GLN A 62 -10.54 2.22 -2.04
C GLN A 62 -11.10 1.79 -3.39
N TYR A 63 -12.28 1.21 -3.35
CA TYR A 63 -13.09 0.90 -4.53
C TYR A 63 -14.48 1.53 -4.35
N ARG A 64 -14.78 2.54 -5.18
CA ARG A 64 -15.99 3.37 -5.04
C ARG A 64 -16.08 3.94 -3.61
N SER A 65 -17.16 3.65 -2.88
CA SER A 65 -17.37 4.08 -1.49
C SER A 65 -16.80 3.12 -0.45
N HIS A 66 -16.39 1.91 -0.84
CA HIS A 66 -15.78 0.97 0.09
C HIS A 66 -14.30 1.27 0.21
N SER A 67 -13.82 1.48 1.43
CA SER A 67 -12.41 1.65 1.73
C SER A 67 -12.00 0.79 2.93
N ILE A 68 -10.81 0.21 2.83
CA ILE A 68 -10.10 -0.40 3.95
C ILE A 68 -8.88 0.46 4.26
N GLU A 69 -8.57 0.60 5.55
CA GLU A 69 -7.40 1.34 6.02
C GLU A 69 -6.63 0.47 7.01
N VAL A 70 -5.32 0.42 6.82
CA VAL A 70 -4.37 -0.28 7.69
C VAL A 70 -3.50 0.79 8.33
N ASP A 71 -3.55 0.88 9.65
CA ASP A 71 -2.61 1.70 10.42
C ASP A 71 -1.23 1.03 10.43
N THR A 72 -0.22 1.80 10.02
CA THR A 72 1.17 1.38 9.88
C THR A 72 2.12 2.29 10.65
N SER A 73 1.59 3.15 11.53
CA SER A 73 2.38 4.07 12.33
C SER A 73 3.34 3.38 13.31
N ASP A 74 3.04 2.14 13.69
CA ASP A 74 3.84 1.27 14.56
C ASP A 74 4.79 0.34 13.80
N ALA A 75 4.77 0.33 12.47
CA ALA A 75 5.55 -0.58 11.64
C ALA A 75 6.87 0.05 11.18
N ASP A 76 7.91 -0.79 11.09
CA ASP A 76 9.24 -0.42 10.56
C ASP A 76 9.21 -0.17 9.04
N GLY A 77 8.12 -0.55 8.38
CA GLY A 77 7.92 -0.38 6.96
C GLY A 77 6.60 -0.96 6.49
N VAL A 78 6.26 -0.65 5.24
CA VAL A 78 5.01 -1.05 4.60
C VAL A 78 5.33 -1.77 3.29
N TYR A 79 4.73 -2.94 3.12
CA TYR A 79 4.84 -3.78 1.94
C TYR A 79 3.53 -3.72 1.16
N LEU A 80 3.60 -3.60 -0.17
CA LEU A 80 2.42 -3.68 -1.02
C LEU A 80 2.72 -4.38 -2.33
N VAL A 81 1.93 -5.38 -2.70
CA VAL A 81 2.05 -6.05 -4.01
C VAL A 81 0.69 -6.37 -4.60
N ARG A 82 0.66 -6.50 -5.92
CA ARG A 82 -0.47 -7.07 -6.67
C ARG A 82 -0.18 -8.53 -6.98
N SER A 83 -1.18 -9.39 -6.90
CA SER A 83 -1.07 -10.81 -7.21
C SER A 83 -2.32 -11.35 -7.90
N LEU A 84 -2.20 -12.54 -8.46
CA LEU A 84 -3.30 -13.33 -9.02
C LEU A 84 -3.35 -14.66 -8.28
N ILE A 85 -4.52 -15.02 -7.77
CA ILE A 85 -4.77 -16.37 -7.25
C ILE A 85 -5.43 -17.19 -8.35
N GLY A 86 -4.80 -18.29 -8.74
CA GLY A 86 -5.42 -19.31 -9.58
C GLY A 86 -6.40 -20.15 -8.75
N VAL A 87 -7.63 -20.31 -9.24
CA VAL A 87 -8.65 -21.15 -8.61
C VAL A 87 -9.03 -22.25 -9.60
N MET A 88 -9.06 -23.50 -9.14
CA MET A 88 -9.45 -24.62 -10.00
C MET A 88 -10.95 -24.54 -10.30
N GLY A 89 -11.30 -24.50 -11.60
CA GLY A 89 -12.70 -24.48 -12.04
C GLY A 89 -13.38 -23.11 -12.01
N GLU A 90 -12.66 -22.05 -11.64
CA GLU A 90 -13.15 -20.67 -11.65
C GLU A 90 -12.14 -19.73 -12.34
N ASN A 91 -12.53 -18.47 -12.55
CA ASN A 91 -11.61 -17.44 -13.01
C ASN A 91 -10.60 -17.07 -11.91
N SER A 92 -9.38 -16.69 -12.32
CA SER A 92 -8.38 -16.17 -11.39
C SER A 92 -8.88 -14.93 -10.66
N LYS A 93 -8.59 -14.83 -9.37
CA LYS A 93 -8.94 -13.68 -8.53
C LYS A 93 -7.78 -12.70 -8.50
N GLN A 94 -8.05 -11.43 -8.75
CA GLN A 94 -7.05 -10.36 -8.57
C GLN A 94 -6.98 -9.99 -7.10
N THR A 95 -5.77 -9.85 -6.57
CA THR A 95 -5.57 -9.49 -5.17
C THR A 95 -4.54 -8.39 -4.99
N ILE A 96 -4.68 -7.65 -3.90
CA ILE A 96 -3.68 -6.71 -3.39
C ILE A 96 -3.33 -7.14 -1.97
N THR A 97 -2.03 -7.30 -1.71
CA THR A 97 -1.52 -7.66 -0.40
C THR A 97 -0.87 -6.44 0.22
N ILE A 98 -1.30 -6.09 1.43
CA ILE A 98 -0.69 -5.05 2.26
C ILE A 98 0.02 -5.76 3.41
N GLY A 99 1.27 -5.41 3.68
CA GLY A 99 2.05 -5.96 4.78
C GLY A 99 2.65 -4.89 5.68
N LYS A 100 2.74 -5.22 6.98
CA LYS A 100 3.43 -4.42 7.99
C LYS A 100 4.74 -5.11 8.37
N LEU A 101 5.85 -4.38 8.25
CA LEU A 101 7.16 -4.88 8.64
C LEU A 101 7.40 -4.63 10.13
N TYR A 102 7.85 -5.67 10.82
CA TYR A 102 8.36 -5.62 12.19
C TYR A 102 9.68 -6.40 12.24
N GLY A 103 10.80 -5.69 12.35
CA GLY A 103 12.14 -6.24 12.23
C GLY A 103 12.38 -6.86 10.85
N SER A 104 12.42 -8.20 10.80
CA SER A 104 12.60 -8.98 9.56
C SER A 104 11.33 -9.69 9.07
N ILE A 105 10.20 -9.53 9.77
CA ILE A 105 8.95 -10.23 9.49
C ILE A 105 7.93 -9.25 8.91
N ILE A 106 7.33 -9.61 7.78
CA ILE A 106 6.23 -8.89 7.15
C ILE A 106 4.94 -9.64 7.47
N LYS A 107 4.07 -9.02 8.28
CA LYS A 107 2.70 -9.50 8.52
C LYS A 107 1.82 -9.01 7.39
N LYS A 108 1.38 -9.91 6.52
CA LYS A 108 0.65 -9.64 5.28
C LYS A 108 -0.83 -9.94 5.43
N THR A 109 -1.66 -9.09 4.86
CA THR A 109 -3.09 -9.32 4.67
C THR A 109 -3.42 -9.13 3.19
N MET A 110 -4.01 -10.16 2.58
CA MET A 110 -4.36 -10.21 1.18
C MET A 110 -5.85 -9.90 1.00
N TRP A 111 -6.14 -8.98 0.10
CA TRP A 111 -7.49 -8.51 -0.21
C TRP A 111 -7.87 -8.89 -1.64
N ILE A 112 -9.01 -9.54 -1.82
CA ILE A 112 -9.61 -9.76 -3.13
C ILE A 112 -10.15 -8.45 -3.68
N THR A 113 -9.91 -8.23 -4.97
CA THR A 113 -10.36 -7.06 -5.70
C THR A 113 -11.40 -7.45 -6.76
N PRO A 114 -12.43 -6.61 -7.00
CA PRO A 114 -12.62 -5.25 -6.44
C PRO A 114 -13.37 -5.17 -5.11
N GLU A 115 -13.86 -6.28 -4.54
CA GLU A 115 -14.75 -6.27 -3.37
C GLU A 115 -14.08 -5.82 -2.07
N LEU A 116 -12.74 -5.85 -2.00
CA LEU A 116 -11.91 -5.56 -0.82
C LEU A 116 -12.28 -6.47 0.35
N VAL A 117 -12.39 -7.78 0.07
CA VAL A 117 -12.63 -8.81 1.08
C VAL A 117 -11.29 -9.45 1.45
N GLU A 118 -11.00 -9.56 2.74
CA GLU A 118 -9.82 -10.28 3.22
C GLU A 118 -9.92 -11.76 2.86
N GLU A 119 -8.90 -12.28 2.19
CA GLU A 119 -8.81 -13.69 1.80
C GLU A 119 -7.88 -14.46 2.75
N LEU A 120 -6.72 -13.90 3.06
CA LEU A 120 -5.68 -14.57 3.81
C LEU A 120 -4.82 -13.56 4.56
N SER A 121 -4.46 -13.91 5.80
CA SER A 121 -3.39 -13.26 6.54
C SER A 121 -2.23 -14.24 6.75
N SER A 122 -1.01 -13.79 6.50
CA SER A 122 0.22 -14.61 6.59
C SER A 122 1.39 -13.81 7.14
N GLU A 123 2.46 -14.50 7.54
CA GLU A 123 3.71 -13.89 7.95
C GLU A 123 4.84 -14.48 7.09
N ASP A 124 5.66 -13.62 6.51
CA ASP A 124 6.82 -14.02 5.71
C ASP A 124 8.04 -13.18 6.09
N THR A 125 9.24 -13.68 5.80
CA THR A 125 10.45 -12.88 5.98
C THR A 125 10.62 -11.86 4.85
N VAL A 126 11.42 -10.82 5.09
CA VAL A 126 11.84 -9.87 4.03
C VAL A 126 12.60 -10.58 2.90
N GLU A 127 13.32 -11.66 3.21
CA GLU A 127 14.11 -12.42 2.23
C GLU A 127 13.23 -13.22 1.28
N ASP A 128 12.13 -13.77 1.80
CA ASP A 128 11.13 -14.53 1.03
C ASP A 128 10.09 -13.62 0.34
N SER A 129 10.27 -12.30 0.44
CA SER A 129 9.32 -11.30 -0.09
C SER A 129 9.96 -10.43 -1.18
N PHE A 130 9.12 -9.81 -2.01
CA PHE A 130 9.57 -8.93 -3.08
C PHE A 130 10.06 -7.59 -2.53
N LYS A 131 11.35 -7.47 -2.22
CA LYS A 131 11.94 -6.32 -1.48
C LYS A 131 11.69 -4.97 -2.13
N GLU A 132 11.55 -4.92 -3.45
CA GLU A 132 11.29 -3.72 -4.22
C GLU A 132 9.95 -3.08 -3.83
N ALA A 133 8.97 -3.90 -3.44
CA ALA A 133 7.65 -3.48 -2.98
C ALA A 133 7.60 -3.01 -1.51
N LEU A 134 8.69 -3.11 -0.78
CA LEU A 134 8.80 -2.67 0.61
C LEU A 134 9.27 -1.22 0.67
N ILE A 135 8.53 -0.36 1.38
CA ILE A 135 8.92 1.00 1.76
C ILE A 135 9.29 0.97 3.25
N LEU A 136 10.53 1.27 3.59
CA LEU A 136 10.96 1.35 4.97
C LEU A 136 10.54 2.68 5.59
N ASN A 137 9.96 2.62 6.79
CA ASN A 137 9.78 3.80 7.60
C ASN A 137 11.12 4.12 8.26
N TYR A 138 11.70 5.26 7.90
CA TYR A 138 12.93 5.73 8.55
C TYR A 138 12.65 6.05 10.01
N GLU A 139 12.93 5.09 10.89
CA GLU A 139 12.71 5.19 12.33
C GLU A 139 13.57 6.28 12.99
N LYS A 140 13.01 6.77 14.11
CA LYS A 140 13.63 7.65 15.11
C LYS A 140 15.04 7.17 15.45
N GLN A 141 16.02 8.07 15.41
CA GLN A 141 17.09 8.03 16.40
C GLN A 141 16.47 8.35 17.77
N THR A 142 15.79 7.40 18.41
CA THR A 142 15.77 7.40 19.87
C THR A 142 17.14 6.92 20.28
N GLY A 143 18.06 7.87 20.45
CA GLY A 143 19.25 7.61 21.24
C GLY A 143 18.83 7.14 22.62
N THR A 144 19.65 6.29 23.23
CA THR A 144 20.27 6.50 24.55
C THR A 144 21.19 5.31 24.81
N VAL A 145 22.49 5.62 24.84
CA VAL A 145 23.62 4.99 25.55
C VAL A 145 23.91 3.51 25.27
#